data_AF-A0A1J3CJL0-F1
#
_entry.id   AF-A0A1J3CJL0-F1
#
_cell.length_a   1.000
_cell.length_b   1.000
_cell.length_c   1.000
_cell.angle_alpha   90.00
_cell.angle_beta   90.00
_cell.angle_gamma   90.00
#
_symmetry.space_group_name_H-M   'P 1'
#
loop_
_entity.id
_entity.type
_entity.pdbx_description
1 polymer ?
#
loop_
_entity_poly.entity_id
_entity_poly.type
_entity_poly.pdbx_seq_one_letter_code
_entity_poly.pdbx_strand_id
1 'polypeptide(L)'
;MGFEALTWYCKPNADGFWEKAVDGAFGAYLPCAIDSIVMLVSHFVLLGLCFYRIWIIIFQNTKAQIYVLRNKYYNCLLGILACYCVVDPILRLVMGISLFGMDEETYLPPFEVASLTVEAFTWFLMLVLVGMETKQYVKEFRWYLRFGVVYVLVADAVLLDLLLPLKNSVNRTALYLFISSRCSQTLFGILLLVYIPELDPYPGYHILNNEPLDNVEYDALPGGENICPERHASIFSRIYFGWITPLMQLGYRKPITEKDVWKLDKWDQTETLIKRFQRCWTEESQRRKPWLLRALNSSLGGRFWLGGIFMV
;
A
#
# COMPACT_ATOMS: atom_id res chain seq x y z
N MET A 1 26.17 -13.34 30.08
CA MET A 1 24.92 -13.71 29.40
C MET A 1 24.92 -13.36 27.90
N GLY A 2 25.19 -12.12 27.48
CA GLY A 2 25.19 -11.77 26.04
C GLY A 2 26.24 -12.51 25.18
N PHE A 3 27.46 -12.70 25.71
CA PHE A 3 28.54 -13.41 25.01
C PHE A 3 28.26 -14.91 24.81
N GLU A 4 27.61 -15.58 25.77
CA GLU A 4 27.26 -17.01 25.66
C GLU A 4 26.22 -17.27 24.56
N ALA A 5 25.23 -16.38 24.45
CA ALA A 5 24.23 -16.44 23.39
C ALA A 5 24.87 -16.18 22.01
N LEU A 6 25.80 -15.23 21.93
CA LEU A 6 26.55 -14.94 20.70
C LEU A 6 27.44 -16.12 20.29
N THR A 7 28.12 -16.78 21.23
CA THR A 7 28.94 -17.96 20.94
C THR A 7 28.10 -19.15 20.49
N TRP A 8 26.91 -19.34 21.06
CA TRP A 8 25.98 -20.38 20.64
C TRP A 8 25.46 -20.13 19.21
N TYR A 9 25.16 -18.87 18.89
CA TYR A 9 24.61 -18.48 17.61
C TYR A 9 25.67 -18.47 16.49
N CYS A 10 26.86 -17.92 16.74
CA CYS A 10 27.91 -17.80 15.73
C CYS A 10 28.81 -19.02 15.61
N LYS A 11 28.89 -19.87 16.64
CA LYS A 11 29.81 -21.02 16.73
C LYS A 11 31.23 -20.70 16.19
N PRO A 12 31.92 -19.71 16.75
CA PRO A 12 33.25 -19.31 16.27
C PRO A 12 34.26 -20.44 16.50
N ASN A 13 35.04 -20.77 15.48
CA ASN A 13 36.13 -21.75 15.59
C ASN A 13 37.46 -20.99 15.77
N ALA A 14 38.01 -21.00 16.99
CA ALA A 14 39.32 -20.44 17.28
C ALA A 14 40.38 -21.31 16.56
N ASP A 15 41.23 -20.70 15.73
CA ASP A 15 42.16 -21.29 14.77
C ASP A 15 41.58 -21.75 13.41
N GLY A 16 40.30 -21.47 13.15
CA GLY A 16 39.61 -21.82 11.92
C GLY A 16 40.05 -21.02 10.67
N PHE A 17 39.64 -21.48 9.49
CA PHE A 17 39.96 -20.84 8.21
C PHE A 17 39.68 -19.32 8.20
N TRP A 18 38.52 -18.90 8.74
CA TRP A 18 38.07 -17.51 8.75
C TRP A 18 38.93 -16.57 9.61
N GLU A 19 39.64 -17.10 10.60
CA GLU A 19 40.59 -16.31 11.41
C GLU A 19 41.91 -16.06 10.66
N LYS A 20 42.30 -16.97 9.75
CA LYS A 20 43.56 -16.91 9.00
C LYS A 20 43.42 -16.33 7.60
N ALA A 21 42.23 -16.42 7.01
CA ALA A 21 41.99 -16.07 5.61
C ALA A 21 41.70 -14.59 5.36
N VAL A 22 41.27 -13.84 6.38
CA VAL A 22 40.89 -12.43 6.24
C VAL A 22 41.43 -11.61 7.41
N ASP A 23 42.24 -10.59 7.11
CA ASP A 23 42.74 -9.60 8.09
C ASP A 23 41.61 -8.63 8.52
N GLY A 24 40.54 -9.17 9.12
CA GLY A 24 39.37 -8.42 9.54
C GLY A 24 39.29 -8.26 11.06
N ALA A 25 38.78 -7.11 11.52
CA ALA A 25 38.59 -6.83 12.95
C ALA A 25 37.69 -7.84 13.70
N PHE A 26 36.90 -8.63 12.97
CA PHE A 26 35.97 -9.63 13.53
C PHE A 26 36.53 -11.07 13.54
N GLY A 27 37.67 -11.35 12.89
CA GLY A 27 38.32 -12.67 12.86
C GLY A 27 37.33 -13.83 12.61
N ALA A 28 37.32 -14.82 13.51
CA ALA A 28 36.43 -15.99 13.46
C ALA A 28 34.91 -15.67 13.44
N TYR A 29 34.49 -14.47 13.88
CA TYR A 29 33.08 -14.04 13.86
C TYR A 29 32.65 -13.39 12.56
N LEU A 30 33.57 -13.12 11.63
CA LEU A 30 33.29 -12.42 10.37
C LEU A 30 32.09 -12.99 9.57
N PRO A 31 31.97 -14.31 9.32
CA PRO A 31 30.82 -14.84 8.57
C PRO A 31 29.49 -14.63 9.31
N CYS A 32 29.48 -14.81 10.63
CA CYS A 32 28.29 -14.56 11.46
C CYS A 32 27.93 -13.08 11.47
N ALA A 33 28.91 -12.18 11.64
CA ALA A 33 28.66 -10.75 11.67
C ALA A 33 28.06 -10.25 10.35
N ILE A 34 28.60 -10.69 9.21
CA ILE A 34 28.11 -10.26 7.90
C ILE A 34 26.71 -10.84 7.63
N ASP A 35 26.50 -12.13 7.86
CA ASP A 35 25.20 -12.75 7.62
C ASP A 35 24.10 -12.20 8.55
N SER A 36 24.41 -11.98 9.83
CA SER A 36 23.42 -11.51 10.80
C SER A 36 23.21 -10.00 10.83
N ILE A 37 24.24 -9.18 10.54
CA ILE A 37 24.10 -7.71 10.57
C ILE A 37 23.74 -7.18 9.18
N VAL A 38 24.36 -7.70 8.12
CA VAL A 38 24.17 -7.17 6.77
C VAL A 38 23.01 -7.87 6.08
N MET A 39 23.03 -9.20 5.99
CA MET A 39 22.01 -9.94 5.25
C MET A 39 20.66 -9.95 5.96
N LEU A 40 20.63 -10.37 7.22
CA LEU A 40 19.39 -10.52 7.99
C LEU A 40 18.65 -9.19 8.15
N VAL A 41 19.36 -8.10 8.50
CA VAL A 41 18.75 -6.76 8.63
C VAL A 41 18.18 -6.28 7.31
N SER A 42 18.91 -6.49 6.20
CA SER A 42 18.44 -6.07 4.87
C SER A 42 17.17 -6.80 4.44
N HIS A 43 17.10 -8.10 4.69
CA HIS A 43 15.89 -8.88 4.40
C HIS A 43 14.73 -8.52 5.33
N PHE A 44 14.97 -8.23 6.63
CA PHE A 44 13.92 -7.76 7.53
C PHE A 44 13.32 -6.42 7.10
N VAL A 45 14.15 -5.48 6.62
CA VAL A 45 13.66 -4.21 6.07
C VAL A 45 12.76 -4.48 4.86
N LEU A 46 13.21 -5.30 3.90
CA LEU A 46 12.40 -5.64 2.73
C LEU A 46 11.10 -6.37 3.10
N LEU A 47 11.17 -7.31 4.04
CA LEU A 47 10.02 -8.05 4.57
C LEU A 47 8.99 -7.12 5.21
N GLY A 48 9.42 -6.14 6.01
CA GLY A 48 8.53 -5.13 6.58
C GLY A 48 7.85 -4.27 5.51
N LEU A 49 8.60 -3.85 4.50
CA LEU A 49 8.05 -3.11 3.35
C LEU A 49 7.04 -3.96 2.56
N CYS A 50 7.29 -5.25 2.41
CA CYS A 50 6.38 -6.19 1.77
C CYS A 50 5.05 -6.28 2.53
N PHE A 51 5.10 -6.55 3.84
CA PHE A 51 3.91 -6.64 4.68
C PHE A 51 3.09 -5.35 4.66
N TYR A 52 3.75 -4.19 4.80
CA TYR A 52 3.07 -2.91 4.77
C TYR A 52 2.34 -2.68 3.44
N ARG A 53 2.97 -3.07 2.32
CA ARG A 53 2.34 -2.94 1.01
C ARG A 53 1.18 -3.91 0.79
N ILE A 54 1.32 -5.17 1.23
CA ILE A 54 0.20 -6.14 1.23
C ILE A 54 -0.96 -5.57 2.07
N TRP A 55 -0.67 -5.01 3.24
CA TRP A 55 -1.67 -4.42 4.12
C TRP A 55 -2.42 -3.26 3.46
N ILE A 56 -1.71 -2.34 2.78
CA ILE A 56 -2.35 -1.26 2.00
C ILE A 56 -3.27 -1.82 0.93
N ILE A 57 -2.81 -2.81 0.15
CA ILE A 57 -3.61 -3.40 -0.94
C ILE A 57 -4.88 -4.06 -0.41
N ILE A 58 -4.80 -4.76 0.73
CA ILE A 58 -5.95 -5.46 1.32
C ILE A 58 -6.93 -4.49 2.00
N PHE A 59 -6.43 -3.57 2.83
CA PHE A 59 -7.26 -2.79 3.74
C PHE A 59 -7.69 -1.42 3.21
N GLN A 60 -6.97 -0.82 2.25
CA GLN A 60 -7.18 0.58 1.84
C GLN A 60 -8.04 0.78 0.57
N ASN A 61 -8.93 -0.17 0.30
CA ASN A 61 -9.83 -0.22 -0.89
C ASN A 61 -10.82 0.97 -1.03
N THR A 62 -10.83 1.95 -0.13
CA THR A 62 -11.81 3.06 -0.15
C THR A 62 -11.29 4.36 -0.74
N LYS A 63 -9.96 4.54 -0.88
CA LYS A 63 -9.38 5.82 -1.34
C LYS A 63 -8.35 5.70 -2.47
N ALA A 64 -7.66 4.57 -2.61
CA ALA A 64 -6.61 4.40 -3.61
C ALA A 64 -7.21 4.05 -4.98
N GLN A 65 -6.74 4.70 -6.05
CA GLN A 65 -7.10 4.32 -7.42
C GLN A 65 -6.54 2.93 -7.75
N ILE A 66 -7.44 2.02 -8.12
CA ILE A 66 -7.11 0.65 -8.48
C ILE A 66 -6.86 0.59 -9.99
N TYR A 67 -5.74 0.00 -10.38
CA TYR A 67 -5.35 -0.17 -11.77
C TYR A 67 -5.21 -1.66 -12.12
N VAL A 68 -5.44 -1.97 -13.39
CA VAL A 68 -5.12 -3.28 -13.97
C VAL A 68 -3.94 -3.11 -14.91
N LEU A 69 -3.05 -4.09 -14.95
CA LEU A 69 -1.97 -4.10 -15.92
C LEU A 69 -2.46 -4.46 -17.31
N ARG A 70 -2.08 -3.62 -18.29
CA ARG A 70 -2.36 -3.87 -19.71
C ARG A 70 -1.65 -5.11 -20.23
N ASN A 71 -0.37 -5.26 -19.88
CA ASN A 71 0.44 -6.41 -20.26
C ASN A 71 0.99 -7.13 -19.03
N LYS A 72 0.72 -8.43 -18.94
CA LYS A 72 1.06 -9.29 -17.78
C LYS A 72 2.42 -9.98 -17.90
N TYR A 73 3.02 -10.00 -19.09
CA TYR A 73 4.24 -10.77 -19.37
C TYR A 73 5.41 -10.39 -18.44
N TYR A 74 5.67 -9.09 -18.25
CA TYR A 74 6.75 -8.61 -17.37
C TYR A 74 6.55 -9.02 -15.92
N ASN A 75 5.32 -8.98 -15.41
CA ASN A 75 5.03 -9.45 -14.05
C ASN A 75 5.12 -10.98 -13.92
N CYS A 76 4.78 -11.72 -14.98
CA CYS A 76 5.01 -13.16 -15.02
C CYS A 76 6.51 -13.48 -14.93
N LEU A 77 7.35 -12.76 -15.69
CA LEU A 77 8.80 -12.89 -15.64
C LEU A 77 9.36 -12.57 -14.24
N LEU A 78 8.91 -11.47 -13.62
CA LEU A 78 9.27 -11.11 -12.24
C LEU A 78 8.84 -12.20 -11.25
N GLY A 79 7.66 -12.79 -11.43
CA GLY A 79 7.18 -13.90 -10.60
C GLY A 79 8.03 -15.17 -10.74
N ILE A 80 8.48 -15.50 -11.95
CA ILE A 80 9.38 -16.66 -12.18
C ILE A 80 10.72 -16.43 -11.48
N LEU A 81 11.30 -15.24 -11.61
CA LEU A 81 12.56 -14.90 -10.94
C LEU A 81 12.42 -14.93 -9.41
N ALA A 82 11.34 -14.37 -8.87
CA ALA A 82 11.04 -14.43 -7.44
C ALA A 82 10.85 -15.88 -6.96
N CYS A 83 10.18 -16.73 -7.74
CA CYS A 83 10.02 -18.15 -7.44
C CYS A 83 11.38 -18.87 -7.36
N TYR A 84 12.29 -18.61 -8.31
CA TYR A 84 13.65 -19.14 -8.26
C TYR A 84 14.40 -18.70 -6.99
N CYS A 85 14.25 -17.44 -6.59
CA CYS A 85 14.86 -16.89 -5.37
C CYS A 85 14.27 -17.48 -4.07
N VAL A 86 13.07 -18.06 -4.12
CA VAL A 86 12.49 -18.83 -3.00
C VAL A 86 13.05 -20.25 -2.96
N VAL A 87 13.21 -20.88 -4.13
CA VAL A 87 13.62 -22.29 -4.22
C VAL A 87 15.05 -22.50 -3.73
N ASP A 88 15.99 -21.61 -4.07
CA ASP A 88 17.39 -21.75 -3.67
C ASP A 88 17.62 -21.82 -2.14
N PRO A 89 17.17 -20.84 -1.31
CA PRO A 89 17.38 -20.90 0.13
C PRO A 89 16.64 -22.09 0.78
N ILE A 90 15.47 -22.46 0.28
CA ILE A 90 14.75 -23.66 0.74
C ILE A 90 15.55 -24.92 0.41
N LEU A 91 16.09 -25.03 -0.80
CA LEU A 91 16.90 -26.17 -1.22
C LEU A 91 18.15 -26.29 -0.34
N ARG A 92 18.82 -25.17 -0.04
CA ARG A 92 19.99 -25.15 0.85
C ARG A 92 19.66 -25.54 2.28
N LEU A 93 18.52 -25.07 2.81
CA LEU A 93 18.01 -25.47 4.13
C LEU A 93 17.68 -26.97 4.20
N VAL A 94 17.01 -27.50 3.19
CA VAL A 94 16.59 -28.92 3.15
C VAL A 94 17.78 -29.86 2.93
N MET A 95 18.70 -29.50 2.04
CA MET A 95 19.84 -30.34 1.66
C MET A 95 21.02 -30.20 2.61
N GLY A 96 20.95 -29.34 3.62
CA GLY A 96 22.04 -29.23 4.59
C GLY A 96 23.27 -28.47 4.06
N ILE A 97 23.14 -27.69 2.96
CA ILE A 97 24.30 -27.13 2.25
C ILE A 97 24.74 -25.81 2.90
N SER A 98 25.80 -25.89 3.71
CA SER A 98 26.43 -24.71 4.31
C SER A 98 27.37 -23.99 3.34
N LEU A 99 27.39 -22.66 3.42
CA LEU A 99 28.26 -21.80 2.60
C LEU A 99 29.55 -21.42 3.33
N PHE A 100 29.45 -21.18 4.64
CA PHE A 100 30.58 -20.83 5.50
C PHE A 100 31.13 -22.04 6.28
N GLY A 101 30.41 -23.17 6.29
CA GLY A 101 30.84 -24.44 6.87
C GLY A 101 31.98 -25.06 6.06
N MET A 102 33.17 -25.00 6.64
CA MET A 102 34.41 -25.56 6.06
C MET A 102 34.81 -26.90 6.72
N ASP A 103 34.15 -27.28 7.81
CA ASP A 103 34.38 -28.51 8.56
C ASP A 103 33.23 -29.51 8.33
N GLU A 104 33.52 -30.82 8.41
CA GLU A 104 32.62 -31.98 8.22
C GLU A 104 31.46 -32.08 9.25
N GLU A 105 30.96 -30.96 9.75
CA GLU A 105 29.85 -30.94 10.70
C GLU A 105 28.53 -31.07 9.93
N THR A 106 27.74 -32.08 10.30
CA THR A 106 26.49 -32.48 9.62
C THR A 106 25.31 -31.54 9.85
N TYR A 107 25.51 -30.42 10.55
CA TYR A 107 24.45 -29.47 10.89
C TYR A 107 24.79 -28.06 10.39
N LEU A 108 23.79 -27.34 9.86
CA LEU A 108 23.98 -25.92 9.54
C LEU A 108 24.17 -25.10 10.83
N PRO A 109 25.09 -24.12 10.82
CA PRO A 109 25.18 -23.19 11.93
C PRO A 109 23.88 -22.37 12.06
N PRO A 110 23.45 -22.05 13.29
CA PRO A 110 22.13 -21.46 13.52
C PRO A 110 21.96 -20.06 12.91
N PHE A 111 23.05 -19.32 12.69
CA PHE A 111 23.01 -18.04 12.00
C PHE A 111 22.65 -18.17 10.51
N GLU A 112 23.25 -19.12 9.79
CA GLU A 112 22.92 -19.40 8.39
C GLU A 112 21.47 -19.86 8.26
N VAL A 113 21.00 -20.72 9.18
CA VAL A 113 19.60 -21.17 9.20
C VAL A 113 18.65 -19.98 9.34
N ALA A 114 18.94 -19.06 10.27
CA ALA A 114 18.11 -17.88 10.48
C ALA A 114 18.08 -16.96 9.24
N SER A 115 19.24 -16.67 8.64
CA SER A 115 19.36 -15.83 7.45
C SER A 115 18.64 -16.44 6.24
N LEU A 116 18.87 -17.73 5.95
CA LEU A 116 18.19 -18.44 4.86
C LEU A 116 16.67 -18.54 5.06
N THR A 117 16.22 -18.72 6.30
CA THR A 117 14.78 -18.76 6.62
C THR A 117 14.12 -17.41 6.34
N VAL A 118 14.75 -16.33 6.78
CA VAL A 118 14.24 -14.97 6.56
C VAL A 118 14.31 -14.61 5.07
N GLU A 119 15.36 -14.99 4.37
CA GLU A 119 15.50 -14.81 2.93
C GLU A 119 14.38 -15.54 2.16
N ALA A 120 14.16 -16.83 2.44
CA ALA A 120 13.09 -17.62 1.81
C ALA A 120 11.71 -17.00 2.05
N PHE A 121 11.44 -16.56 3.28
CA PHE A 121 10.17 -15.94 3.63
C PHE A 121 9.98 -14.56 2.97
N THR A 122 11.06 -13.77 2.86
CA THR A 122 11.04 -12.47 2.20
C THR A 122 10.72 -12.61 0.71
N TRP A 123 11.39 -13.53 0.02
CA TRP A 123 11.13 -13.80 -1.40
C TRP A 123 9.76 -14.43 -1.64
N PHE A 124 9.26 -15.23 -0.70
CA PHE A 124 7.90 -15.75 -0.76
C PHE A 124 6.86 -14.62 -0.68
N LEU A 125 7.03 -13.66 0.23
CA LEU A 125 6.16 -12.48 0.29
C LEU A 125 6.26 -11.61 -0.97
N MET A 126 7.47 -11.47 -1.53
CA MET A 126 7.66 -10.78 -2.82
C MET A 126 6.93 -11.49 -3.97
N LEU A 127 6.97 -12.83 -4.01
CA LEU A 127 6.21 -13.62 -4.99
C LEU A 127 4.70 -13.41 -4.84
N VAL A 128 4.19 -13.43 -3.61
CA VAL A 128 2.77 -13.14 -3.32
C VAL A 128 2.40 -11.72 -3.77
N LEU A 129 3.24 -10.73 -3.48
CA LEU A 129 3.04 -9.34 -3.92
C LEU A 129 2.98 -9.21 -5.43
N VAL A 130 3.93 -9.78 -6.16
CA VAL A 130 3.92 -9.77 -7.64
C VAL A 130 2.66 -10.48 -8.16
N GLY A 131 2.26 -11.59 -7.53
CA GLY A 131 1.01 -12.28 -7.83
C GLY A 131 -0.23 -11.41 -7.62
N MET A 132 -0.31 -10.67 -6.51
CA MET A 132 -1.41 -9.73 -6.23
C MET A 132 -1.43 -8.57 -7.23
N GLU A 133 -0.27 -8.02 -7.58
CA GLU A 133 -0.14 -6.93 -8.55
C GLU A 133 -0.68 -7.29 -9.94
N THR A 134 -0.60 -8.57 -10.35
CA THR A 134 -1.19 -9.02 -11.62
C THR A 134 -2.71 -8.88 -11.68
N LYS A 135 -3.38 -8.85 -10.51
CA LYS A 135 -4.83 -8.70 -10.39
C LYS A 135 -5.23 -7.26 -10.09
N GLN A 136 -4.53 -6.62 -9.16
CA GLN A 136 -4.82 -5.29 -8.65
C GLN A 136 -3.51 -4.54 -8.39
N TYR A 137 -3.30 -3.44 -9.09
CA TYR A 137 -2.10 -2.62 -8.96
C TYR A 137 -2.41 -1.29 -8.29
N VAL A 138 -1.65 -0.99 -7.23
CA VAL A 138 -1.69 0.30 -6.50
C VAL A 138 -0.39 1.05 -6.77
N LYS A 139 -0.51 2.32 -7.22
CA LYS A 139 0.65 3.18 -7.52
C LYS A 139 1.37 3.67 -6.26
N GLU A 140 0.64 3.82 -5.17
CA GLU A 140 1.18 4.28 -3.90
C GLU A 140 2.24 3.31 -3.37
N PHE A 141 3.26 3.85 -2.70
CA PHE A 141 4.34 3.10 -2.07
C PHE A 141 5.26 2.26 -2.99
N ARG A 142 5.10 2.33 -4.32
CA ARG A 142 5.90 1.55 -5.29
C ARG A 142 7.41 1.81 -5.26
N TRP A 143 7.83 3.01 -4.87
CA TRP A 143 9.25 3.39 -4.86
C TRP A 143 9.97 2.85 -3.62
N TYR A 144 9.31 2.82 -2.47
CA TYR A 144 9.88 2.26 -1.24
C TYR A 144 10.21 0.77 -1.40
N LEU A 145 9.34 -0.01 -2.05
CA LEU A 145 9.63 -1.42 -2.32
C LEU A 145 10.86 -1.59 -3.25
N ARG A 146 10.99 -0.74 -4.28
CA ARG A 146 12.18 -0.74 -5.16
C ARG A 146 13.46 -0.41 -4.39
N PHE A 147 13.43 0.60 -3.52
CA PHE A 147 14.57 0.94 -2.66
C PHE A 147 14.91 -0.20 -1.70
N GLY A 148 13.91 -0.90 -1.16
CA GLY A 148 14.12 -2.10 -0.35
C GLY A 148 14.88 -3.21 -1.10
N VAL A 149 14.53 -3.45 -2.37
CA VAL A 149 15.24 -4.42 -3.21
C VAL A 149 16.67 -3.95 -3.49
N VAL A 150 16.89 -2.67 -3.80
CA VAL A 150 18.26 -2.11 -3.97
C VAL A 150 19.10 -2.31 -2.72
N TYR A 151 18.51 -2.11 -1.53
CA TYR A 151 19.21 -2.30 -0.27
C TYR A 151 19.70 -3.74 -0.08
N VAL A 152 18.87 -4.73 -0.42
CA VAL A 152 19.27 -6.15 -0.42
C VAL A 152 20.37 -6.42 -1.45
N LEU A 153 20.29 -5.85 -2.66
CA LEU A 153 21.34 -6.02 -3.67
C LEU A 153 22.70 -5.44 -3.25
N VAL A 154 22.70 -4.35 -2.47
CA VAL A 154 23.93 -3.80 -1.90
C VAL A 154 24.52 -4.77 -0.87
N ALA A 155 23.69 -5.35 -0.01
CA ALA A 155 24.11 -6.39 0.93
C ALA A 155 24.70 -7.62 0.19
N ASP A 156 24.05 -8.07 -0.88
CA ASP A 156 24.52 -9.17 -1.72
C ASP A 156 25.88 -8.88 -2.36
N ALA A 157 26.09 -7.65 -2.83
CA ALA A 157 27.35 -7.23 -3.43
C ALA A 157 28.51 -7.29 -2.42
N VAL A 158 28.28 -6.84 -1.18
CA VAL A 158 29.27 -6.95 -0.09
C VAL A 158 29.61 -8.40 0.20
N LEU A 159 28.60 -9.29 0.23
CA LEU A 159 28.82 -10.70 0.48
C LEU A 159 29.56 -11.39 -0.68
N LEU A 160 29.27 -11.02 -1.93
CA LEU A 160 29.99 -11.52 -3.11
C LEU A 160 31.45 -11.05 -3.11
N ASP A 161 31.72 -9.80 -2.75
CA ASP A 161 33.09 -9.27 -2.66
C ASP A 161 33.95 -10.06 -1.65
N LEU A 162 33.35 -10.49 -0.54
CA LEU A 162 34.01 -11.36 0.43
C LEU A 162 34.26 -12.79 -0.11
N LEU A 163 33.29 -13.37 -0.82
CA LEU A 163 33.33 -14.79 -1.22
C LEU A 163 34.12 -15.04 -2.51
N LEU A 164 34.19 -14.06 -3.43
CA LEU A 164 34.89 -14.21 -4.71
C LEU A 164 36.39 -14.52 -4.55
N PRO A 165 37.15 -13.89 -3.63
CA PRO A 165 38.53 -14.26 -3.34
C PRO A 165 38.67 -15.68 -2.79
N LEU A 166 37.69 -16.15 -2.02
CA LEU A 166 37.71 -17.42 -1.30
C LEU A 166 37.14 -18.59 -2.11
N LYS A 167 36.79 -18.38 -3.39
CA LYS A 167 36.08 -19.34 -4.24
C LYS A 167 36.71 -20.73 -4.36
N ASN A 168 38.03 -20.82 -4.21
CA ASN A 168 38.77 -22.07 -4.35
C ASN A 168 38.70 -22.93 -3.08
N SER A 169 38.43 -22.31 -1.94
CA SER A 169 38.39 -22.96 -0.62
C SER A 169 36.98 -23.40 -0.24
N VAL A 170 35.95 -22.77 -0.80
CA VAL A 170 34.53 -23.06 -0.52
C VAL A 170 34.01 -24.19 -1.41
N ASN A 171 33.03 -24.94 -0.90
CA ASN A 171 32.30 -25.97 -1.65
C ASN A 171 31.75 -25.42 -2.98
N ARG A 172 32.23 -25.98 -4.11
CA ARG A 172 31.85 -25.51 -5.45
C ARG A 172 30.35 -25.49 -5.68
N THR A 173 29.64 -26.55 -5.28
CA THR A 173 28.17 -26.65 -5.45
C THR A 173 27.43 -25.56 -4.67
N ALA A 174 27.82 -25.33 -3.41
CA ALA A 174 27.23 -24.28 -2.57
C ALA A 174 27.48 -22.90 -3.16
N LEU A 175 28.69 -22.66 -3.66
CA LEU A 175 29.10 -21.41 -4.29
C LEU A 175 28.36 -21.16 -5.62
N TYR A 176 28.15 -22.18 -6.45
CA TYR A 176 27.38 -22.03 -7.69
C TYR A 176 25.91 -21.71 -7.42
N LEU A 177 25.27 -22.41 -6.49
CA LEU A 177 23.88 -22.14 -6.08
C LEU A 177 23.73 -20.72 -5.53
N PHE A 178 24.67 -20.31 -4.67
CA PHE A 178 24.71 -18.96 -4.13
C PHE A 178 24.86 -17.90 -5.24
N ILE A 179 25.83 -18.05 -6.14
CA ILE A 179 26.05 -17.09 -7.23
C ILE A 179 24.84 -17.04 -8.15
N SER A 180 24.26 -18.18 -8.53
CA SER A 180 23.08 -18.20 -9.40
C SER A 180 21.87 -17.53 -8.75
N SER A 181 21.68 -17.71 -7.44
CA SER A 181 20.66 -17.04 -6.65
C SER A 181 20.85 -15.52 -6.66
N ARG A 182 22.05 -15.02 -6.33
CA ARG A 182 22.35 -13.57 -6.32
C ARG A 182 22.26 -12.93 -7.72
N CYS A 183 22.66 -13.67 -8.76
CA CYS A 183 22.45 -13.23 -10.15
C CYS A 183 20.95 -13.09 -10.49
N SER A 184 20.12 -14.04 -10.06
CA SER A 184 18.66 -13.97 -10.26
C SER A 184 18.04 -12.80 -9.50
N GLN A 185 18.45 -12.56 -8.25
CA GLN A 185 18.00 -11.40 -7.45
C GLN A 185 18.41 -10.07 -8.10
N THR A 186 19.64 -9.99 -8.60
CA THR A 186 20.14 -8.82 -9.34
C THR A 186 19.31 -8.57 -10.60
N LEU A 187 19.03 -9.62 -11.37
CA LEU A 187 18.19 -9.52 -12.57
C LEU A 187 16.77 -9.08 -12.21
N PHE A 188 16.18 -9.65 -11.16
CA PHE A 188 14.87 -9.24 -10.64
C PHE A 188 14.86 -7.75 -10.26
N GLY A 189 15.87 -7.28 -9.52
CA GLY A 189 15.97 -5.90 -9.10
C GLY A 189 16.15 -4.91 -10.26
N ILE A 190 17.00 -5.23 -11.24
CA ILE A 190 17.18 -4.41 -12.45
C ILE A 190 15.86 -4.31 -13.21
N LEU A 191 15.18 -5.44 -13.45
CA LEU A 191 13.89 -5.46 -14.13
C LEU A 191 12.85 -4.64 -13.36
N LEU A 192 12.78 -4.78 -12.04
CA LEU A 192 11.83 -4.04 -11.20
C LEU A 192 12.09 -2.52 -11.21
N LEU A 193 13.34 -2.09 -11.24
CA LEU A 193 13.73 -0.68 -11.29
C LEU A 193 13.37 -0.04 -12.64
N VAL A 194 13.71 -0.70 -13.74
CA VAL A 194 13.44 -0.20 -15.10
C VAL A 194 11.95 -0.27 -15.44
N TYR A 195 11.23 -1.26 -14.90
CA TYR A 195 9.84 -1.49 -15.23
C TYR A 195 8.89 -0.45 -14.62
N ILE A 196 8.31 0.37 -15.49
CA ILE A 196 7.15 1.21 -15.21
C ILE A 196 5.95 0.62 -15.96
N PRO A 197 5.02 -0.06 -15.27
CA PRO A 197 3.87 -0.66 -15.95
C PRO A 197 2.97 0.40 -16.56
N GLU A 198 2.53 0.16 -17.79
CA GLU A 198 1.38 0.85 -18.38
C GLU A 198 0.09 0.30 -17.75
N LEU A 199 -0.73 1.20 -17.22
CA LEU A 199 -1.80 0.90 -16.29
C LEU A 199 -3.12 1.39 -16.87
N ASP A 200 -4.08 0.49 -16.98
CA ASP A 200 -5.46 0.82 -17.35
C ASP A 200 -6.29 0.98 -16.06
N PRO A 201 -7.23 1.94 -16.01
CA PRO A 201 -8.13 2.08 -14.87
C PRO A 201 -8.98 0.82 -14.71
N TYR A 202 -9.20 0.37 -13.46
CA TYR A 202 -9.98 -0.83 -13.19
C TYR A 202 -11.43 -0.66 -13.68
N PRO A 203 -11.96 -1.61 -14.49
CA PRO A 203 -13.31 -1.50 -15.05
C PRO A 203 -14.33 -1.51 -13.90
N GLY A 204 -15.00 -0.37 -13.69
CA GLY A 204 -15.99 -0.17 -12.63
C GLY A 204 -15.68 0.95 -11.64
N TYR A 205 -14.48 1.55 -11.67
CA TYR A 205 -14.12 2.69 -10.83
C TYR A 205 -13.91 3.95 -11.70
N HIS A 206 -14.99 4.68 -12.00
CA HIS A 206 -14.91 6.00 -12.62
C HIS A 206 -14.87 7.05 -11.52
N ILE A 207 -13.72 7.70 -11.34
CA ILE A 207 -13.71 9.04 -10.72
C ILE A 207 -14.25 9.99 -11.78
N LEU A 208 -15.21 10.85 -11.42
CA LEU A 208 -15.65 11.94 -12.28
C LEU A 208 -14.41 12.67 -12.76
N ASN A 209 -14.09 12.55 -14.05
CA ASN A 209 -13.10 13.40 -14.66
C ASN A 209 -13.61 14.83 -14.52
N ASN A 210 -12.75 15.70 -14.00
CA ASN A 210 -12.94 17.14 -14.09
C ASN A 210 -12.71 17.54 -15.56
N GLU A 211 -13.69 17.26 -16.43
CA GLU A 211 -13.74 17.95 -17.72
C GLU A 211 -13.86 19.45 -17.43
N PRO A 212 -13.06 20.29 -18.12
CA PRO A 212 -13.19 21.72 -17.99
C PRO A 212 -14.61 22.09 -18.43
N LEU A 213 -15.32 22.74 -17.51
CA LEU A 213 -16.71 23.14 -17.68
C LEU A 213 -16.80 24.24 -18.74
N ASP A 214 -16.83 23.86 -20.02
CA ASP A 214 -17.17 24.78 -21.09
C ASP A 214 -18.66 25.11 -21.01
N ASN A 215 -18.94 26.34 -20.53
CA ASN A 215 -20.15 27.14 -20.71
C ASN A 215 -21.47 26.38 -20.91
N VAL A 216 -21.80 25.46 -20.00
CA VAL A 216 -23.14 24.88 -19.93
C VAL A 216 -24.04 25.93 -19.28
N GLU A 217 -24.90 26.53 -20.09
CA GLU A 217 -26.06 27.30 -19.64
C GLU A 217 -26.79 26.48 -18.56
N TYR A 218 -26.98 27.05 -17.38
CA TYR A 218 -27.51 26.34 -16.21
C TYR A 218 -28.99 26.03 -16.44
N ASP A 219 -29.27 24.95 -17.17
CA ASP A 219 -30.59 24.37 -17.25
C ASP A 219 -30.88 23.67 -15.93
N ALA A 220 -31.99 24.05 -15.28
CA ALA A 220 -32.46 23.35 -14.10
C ALA A 220 -32.63 21.87 -14.47
N LEU A 221 -31.74 21.03 -13.91
CA LEU A 221 -31.71 19.61 -14.20
C LEU A 221 -33.12 19.04 -14.08
N PRO A 222 -33.56 18.18 -15.02
CA PRO A 222 -34.84 17.49 -14.90
C PRO A 222 -34.71 16.51 -13.73
N GLY A 223 -34.91 17.02 -12.51
CA GLY A 223 -34.85 16.23 -11.28
C GLY A 223 -35.86 15.10 -11.35
N GLY A 224 -35.60 14.04 -10.60
CA GLY A 224 -36.48 12.87 -10.58
C GLY A 224 -37.93 13.26 -10.30
N GLU A 225 -38.86 12.45 -10.79
CA GLU A 225 -40.32 12.67 -10.66
C GLU A 225 -40.77 12.82 -9.20
N ASN A 226 -39.98 12.28 -8.26
CA ASN A 226 -40.29 12.20 -6.85
C ASN A 226 -39.72 13.39 -6.04
N ILE A 227 -40.55 13.98 -5.19
CA ILE A 227 -40.17 15.01 -4.21
C ILE A 227 -39.35 14.37 -3.08
N CYS A 228 -38.41 15.12 -2.50
CA CYS A 228 -37.59 14.67 -1.36
C CYS A 228 -38.46 14.07 -0.24
N PRO A 229 -38.19 12.82 0.19
CA PRO A 229 -39.02 12.13 1.17
C PRO A 229 -38.78 12.59 2.62
N GLU A 230 -37.75 13.41 2.89
CA GLU A 230 -37.38 13.90 4.23
C GLU A 230 -38.59 14.45 5.01
N ARG A 231 -39.46 15.21 4.35
CA ARG A 231 -40.62 15.83 4.99
C ARG A 231 -41.73 14.84 5.36
N HIS A 232 -41.89 13.80 4.53
CA HIS A 232 -42.93 12.79 4.70
C HIS A 232 -42.41 11.57 5.48
N ALA A 233 -41.13 11.56 5.84
CA ALA A 233 -40.51 10.52 6.63
C ALA A 233 -41.00 10.53 8.09
N SER A 234 -41.05 9.35 8.71
CA SER A 234 -41.32 9.23 10.15
C SER A 234 -40.25 9.97 10.97
N ILE A 235 -40.60 10.40 12.19
CA ILE A 235 -39.69 11.15 13.07
C ILE A 235 -38.37 10.39 13.27
N PHE A 236 -38.43 9.07 13.49
CA PHE A 236 -37.25 8.23 13.62
C PHE A 236 -36.41 8.19 12.33
N SER A 237 -37.06 8.07 11.16
CA SER A 237 -36.35 8.10 9.88
C SER A 237 -35.69 9.46 9.63
N ARG A 238 -36.28 10.57 10.09
CA ARG A 238 -35.68 11.90 9.98
C ARG A 238 -34.46 12.08 10.89
N ILE A 239 -34.50 11.53 12.11
CA ILE A 239 -33.37 11.60 13.07
C ILE A 239 -32.19 10.73 12.60
N TYR A 240 -32.45 9.50 12.15
CA TYR A 240 -31.41 8.55 11.73
C TYR A 240 -31.06 8.64 10.24
N PHE A 241 -31.55 9.65 9.52
CA PHE A 241 -31.38 9.80 8.06
C PHE A 241 -31.81 8.58 7.24
N GLY A 242 -32.76 7.79 7.76
CA GLY A 242 -33.23 6.55 7.13
C GLY A 242 -33.85 6.79 5.75
N TRP A 243 -34.40 7.97 5.50
CA TRP A 243 -34.99 8.38 4.22
C TRP A 243 -33.97 8.47 3.07
N ILE A 244 -32.66 8.59 3.36
CA ILE A 244 -31.59 8.62 2.36
C ILE A 244 -31.22 7.21 1.87
N THR A 245 -31.48 6.17 2.67
CA THR A 245 -31.05 4.79 2.43
C THR A 245 -31.32 4.27 1.00
N PRO A 246 -32.50 4.50 0.39
CA PRO A 246 -32.76 4.02 -0.98
C PRO A 246 -31.80 4.62 -2.02
N LEU A 247 -31.43 5.89 -1.87
CA LEU A 247 -30.49 6.57 -2.77
C LEU A 247 -29.06 6.04 -2.57
N MET A 248 -28.64 5.77 -1.33
CA MET A 248 -27.34 5.13 -1.05
C MET A 248 -27.25 3.72 -1.63
N GLN A 249 -28.32 2.93 -1.51
CA GLN A 249 -28.37 1.59 -2.12
C GLN A 249 -28.33 1.65 -3.64
N LEU A 250 -28.97 2.66 -4.24
CA LEU A 250 -28.91 2.90 -5.67
C LEU A 250 -27.48 3.25 -6.12
N GLY A 251 -26.81 4.14 -5.39
CA GLY A 251 -25.42 4.56 -5.65
C GLY A 251 -24.41 3.43 -5.51
N TYR A 252 -24.69 2.45 -4.65
CA TYR A 252 -23.91 1.22 -4.55
C TYR A 252 -24.05 0.33 -5.80
N ARG A 253 -25.24 0.28 -6.40
CA ARG A 253 -25.53 -0.58 -7.57
C ARG A 253 -25.15 0.07 -8.89
N LYS A 254 -25.33 1.39 -9.03
CA LYS A 254 -25.02 2.17 -10.22
C LYS A 254 -24.57 3.59 -9.87
N PRO A 255 -23.73 4.22 -10.71
CA PRO A 255 -23.47 5.66 -10.60
C PRO A 255 -24.79 6.45 -10.62
N ILE A 256 -24.94 7.37 -9.67
CA ILE A 256 -26.13 8.22 -9.55
C ILE A 256 -26.13 9.23 -10.70
N THR A 257 -27.27 9.32 -11.38
CA THR A 257 -27.51 10.34 -12.41
C THR A 257 -28.47 11.41 -11.89
N GLU A 258 -28.54 12.56 -12.55
CA GLU A 258 -29.39 13.69 -12.15
C GLU A 258 -30.87 13.32 -12.04
N LYS A 259 -31.31 12.37 -12.88
CA LYS A 259 -32.69 11.83 -12.89
C LYS A 259 -33.01 10.97 -11.67
N ASP A 260 -31.98 10.43 -11.02
CA ASP A 260 -32.13 9.58 -9.83
C ASP A 260 -32.23 10.40 -8.54
N VAL A 261 -31.89 11.70 -8.58
CA VAL A 261 -31.94 12.60 -7.44
C VAL A 261 -33.35 13.17 -7.26
N TRP A 262 -33.83 13.21 -6.01
CA TRP A 262 -35.14 13.77 -5.70
C TRP A 262 -35.24 15.26 -6.00
N LYS A 263 -36.42 15.71 -6.41
CA LYS A 263 -36.72 17.12 -6.53
C LYS A 263 -36.78 17.78 -5.15
N LEU A 264 -36.20 18.96 -5.05
CA LEU A 264 -36.23 19.79 -3.85
C LEU A 264 -37.67 20.17 -3.48
N ASP A 265 -38.01 20.09 -2.19
CA ASP A 265 -39.35 20.47 -1.72
C ASP A 265 -39.60 21.98 -1.94
N LYS A 266 -40.86 22.35 -2.16
CA LYS A 266 -41.28 23.70 -2.55
C LYS A 266 -40.81 24.79 -1.58
N TRP A 267 -40.62 24.47 -0.31
CA TRP A 267 -40.21 25.44 0.71
C TRP A 267 -38.70 25.70 0.74
N ASP A 268 -37.89 24.80 0.18
CA ASP A 268 -36.44 24.95 0.06
C ASP A 268 -36.03 25.46 -1.33
N GLN A 269 -36.96 25.52 -2.28
CA GLN A 269 -36.72 26.12 -3.59
C GLN A 269 -36.37 27.61 -3.45
N THR A 270 -35.36 28.01 -4.22
CA THR A 270 -34.84 29.39 -4.26
C THR A 270 -35.95 30.40 -4.51
N GLU A 271 -36.90 30.09 -5.40
CA GLU A 271 -38.02 30.98 -5.73
C GLU A 271 -38.91 31.28 -4.51
N THR A 272 -39.17 30.28 -3.67
CA THR A 272 -39.98 30.45 -2.45
C THR A 272 -39.19 31.21 -1.38
N LEU A 273 -37.91 30.87 -1.21
CA LEU A 273 -37.04 31.51 -0.23
C LEU A 273 -36.81 32.98 -0.56
N ILE A 274 -36.56 33.31 -1.84
CA ILE A 274 -36.35 34.70 -2.27
C ILE A 274 -37.62 35.53 -2.15
N LYS A 275 -38.80 34.98 -2.50
CA LYS A 275 -40.09 35.66 -2.30
C LYS A 275 -40.33 35.98 -0.83
N ARG A 276 -40.03 35.04 0.07
CA ARG A 276 -40.15 35.25 1.52
C ARG A 276 -39.17 36.30 2.01
N PHE A 277 -37.91 36.23 1.60
CA PHE A 277 -36.89 37.21 1.95
C PHE A 277 -37.24 38.61 1.44
N GLN A 278 -37.65 38.74 0.18
CA GLN A 278 -38.06 40.01 -0.43
C GLN A 278 -39.20 40.66 0.34
N ARG A 279 -40.21 39.89 0.78
CA ARG A 279 -41.28 40.40 1.64
C ARG A 279 -40.73 41.01 2.93
N CYS A 280 -39.90 40.26 3.65
CA CYS A 280 -39.26 40.74 4.89
C CYS A 280 -38.34 41.94 4.64
N TRP A 281 -37.64 41.99 3.51
CA TRP A 281 -36.76 43.08 3.13
C TRP A 281 -37.55 44.36 2.83
N THR A 282 -38.66 44.26 2.10
CA THR A 282 -39.53 45.42 1.83
C THR A 282 -40.05 46.04 3.13
N GLU A 283 -40.47 45.22 4.09
CA GLU A 283 -40.90 45.69 5.41
C GLU A 283 -39.76 46.33 6.22
N GLU A 284 -38.55 45.76 6.18
CA GLU A 284 -37.38 46.31 6.88
C GLU A 284 -36.84 47.59 6.22
N SER A 285 -36.94 47.70 4.89
CA SER A 285 -36.47 48.84 4.11
C SER A 285 -37.21 50.15 4.43
N GLN A 286 -38.45 50.04 4.91
CA GLN A 286 -39.27 51.19 5.32
C GLN A 286 -38.90 51.73 6.71
N ARG A 287 -37.99 51.06 7.44
CA ARG A 287 -37.56 51.49 8.78
C ARG A 287 -36.45 52.55 8.69
N ARG A 288 -36.34 53.39 9.73
CA ARG A 288 -35.31 54.45 9.83
C ARG A 288 -33.86 53.94 9.71
N LYS A 289 -33.59 52.68 10.07
CA LYS A 289 -32.27 52.04 9.97
C LYS A 289 -32.44 50.59 9.46
N PRO A 290 -32.45 50.36 8.14
CA PRO A 290 -32.66 49.04 7.57
C PRO A 290 -31.43 48.15 7.77
N TRP A 291 -31.63 46.95 8.33
CA TRP A 291 -30.55 46.01 8.65
C TRP A 291 -30.77 44.66 7.97
N LEU A 292 -29.85 44.28 7.07
CA LEU A 292 -29.91 43.02 6.32
C LEU A 292 -30.01 41.79 7.22
N LEU A 293 -29.21 41.73 8.28
CA LEU A 293 -29.23 40.63 9.24
C LEU A 293 -30.60 40.47 9.91
N ARG A 294 -31.33 41.57 10.13
CA ARG A 294 -32.67 41.52 10.72
C ARG A 294 -33.67 40.91 9.73
N ALA A 295 -33.62 41.33 8.47
CA ALA A 295 -34.46 40.75 7.41
C ALA A 295 -34.15 39.26 7.20
N LEU A 296 -32.87 38.89 7.17
CA LEU A 296 -32.42 37.50 7.03
C LEU A 296 -32.87 36.62 8.21
N ASN A 297 -32.74 37.13 9.44
CA ASN A 297 -33.21 36.45 10.64
C ASN A 297 -34.73 36.30 10.66
N SER A 298 -35.48 37.29 10.15
CA SER A 298 -36.95 37.16 10.04
C SER A 298 -37.39 36.16 8.98
N SER A 299 -36.65 35.99 7.87
CA SER A 299 -37.02 35.07 6.81
C SER A 299 -36.61 33.62 7.08
N LEU A 300 -35.41 33.40 7.64
CA LEU A 300 -34.79 32.07 7.79
C LEU A 300 -34.42 31.70 9.24
N GLY A 301 -34.43 32.67 10.15
CA GLY A 301 -33.85 32.52 11.49
C GLY A 301 -34.44 31.39 12.32
N GLY A 302 -35.75 31.10 12.20
CA GLY A 302 -36.39 30.05 13.00
C GLY A 302 -35.69 28.68 12.90
N ARG A 303 -35.16 28.31 11.73
CA ARG A 303 -34.39 27.07 11.56
C ARG A 303 -32.96 27.17 12.04
N PHE A 304 -32.35 28.34 11.82
CA PHE A 304 -31.00 28.61 12.27
C PHE A 304 -30.89 28.53 13.80
N TRP A 305 -31.84 29.13 14.53
CA TRP A 305 -31.92 29.04 15.99
C TRP A 305 -32.21 27.62 16.48
N LEU A 306 -33.11 26.89 15.82
CA LEU A 306 -33.41 25.50 16.16
C LEU A 306 -32.19 24.61 15.96
N GLY A 307 -31.43 24.78 14.87
CA GLY A 307 -30.15 24.09 14.66
C GLY A 307 -29.10 24.44 15.72
N GLY A 308 -29.04 25.71 16.13
CA GLY A 308 -28.18 26.15 17.23
C GLY A 308 -28.50 25.48 18.57
N ILE A 309 -29.78 25.25 18.87
CA ILE A 309 -30.20 24.53 20.09
C ILE A 309 -29.74 23.07 20.07
N PHE A 310 -29.76 22.39 18.91
CA PHE A 310 -29.28 21.01 18.80
C PHE A 310 -27.74 20.88 18.82
N MET A 311 -27.02 21.98 18.63
CA MET A 311 -25.56 22.00 18.64
C MET A 311 -24.96 22.21 20.05
N VAL A 312 -25.73 22.80 20.97
CA VAL A 312 -25.34 23.06 22.38
C VAL A 312 -25.68 21.87 23.26
#